data_AF-A0AAV6CYJ9-F1
#
_entry.id   AF-A0AAV6CYJ9-F1
#
_cell.length_a   1.000
_cell.length_b   1.000
_cell.length_c   1.000
_cell.angle_alpha   90.00
_cell.angle_beta   90.00
_cell.angle_gamma   90.00
#
_symmetry.space_group_name_H-M   'P 1'
#
loop_
_entity.id
_entity.type
_entity.pdbx_description
1 polymer ?
#
loop_
_entity_poly.entity_id
_entity_poly.type
_entity_poly.pdbx_seq_one_letter_code
_entity_poly.pdbx_strand_id
1 'polypeptide(L)'
;MSGGERRVYTVSELTAGIKGTLEGAFPAVWVEGEISNLRVPSSGHAYFTLKDEGAQLSAVLFRGRGRRVRFEPEDGMHVLAFGGLDVYAARGQYQLVVELMEPQGLGALQLAFEQLKRKLEAEGLFDEGRKRKLPVYPRVIGIVTSPTGAAIRDMLNIIGRRFGDLRILIAPVRVQGDGAPAEIVQALVNLQEMAELDVIVVGRGGGSIEDLWAFNDETVARAIVACRVPVISAVGHETDFTIADFVADLRAPTPSGAAELVVREKLAVIERLVDLYARLKQAVTADVTAQRERLQFLARRRVLTDPARALRDLYRRLDDLQGRLRLGLRAGQRQIRHRLALLTRALSARNPAARISADVALLGQLRGRLVAGAAHGVQASRARFATSVGRLESLSPLAVLSRGYSVTRLPSGALVRSAAQARAGDLLEILLHQGALGARVTEVRERDERHQV
;
A
#
# COMPACT_ATOMS: atom_id res chain seq x y z
N MET A 1 106.86 -51.03 -36.30
CA MET A 1 106.04 -50.72 -35.12
C MET A 1 106.06 -49.22 -34.91
N SER A 2 105.11 -48.51 -35.52
CA SER A 2 104.90 -47.08 -35.32
C SER A 2 104.38 -46.86 -33.90
N GLY A 3 105.12 -46.09 -33.09
CA GLY A 3 104.67 -45.67 -31.77
C GLY A 3 103.38 -44.87 -31.90
N GLY A 4 102.25 -45.50 -31.61
CA GLY A 4 100.97 -44.81 -31.50
C GLY A 4 101.03 -43.89 -30.29
N GLU A 5 101.09 -42.59 -30.54
CA GLU A 5 100.93 -41.58 -29.49
C GLU A 5 99.67 -41.89 -28.67
N ARG A 6 99.83 -42.00 -27.35
CA ARG A 6 98.68 -42.13 -26.44
C ARG A 6 97.89 -40.84 -26.53
N ARG A 7 96.73 -40.88 -27.18
CA ARG A 7 95.81 -39.75 -27.23
C ARG A 7 95.19 -39.56 -25.84
N VAL A 8 95.63 -38.51 -25.15
CA VAL A 8 95.09 -38.11 -23.84
C VAL A 8 93.99 -37.08 -24.07
N TYR A 9 92.77 -37.39 -23.67
CA TYR A 9 91.64 -36.45 -23.70
C TYR A 9 91.56 -35.69 -22.38
N THR A 10 91.26 -34.39 -22.44
CA THR A 10 90.77 -33.68 -21.27
C THR A 10 89.34 -34.13 -20.93
N VAL A 11 88.93 -33.95 -19.67
CA VAL A 11 87.56 -34.31 -19.22
C VAL A 11 86.48 -33.64 -20.08
N SER A 12 86.73 -32.39 -20.48
CA SER A 12 85.81 -31.61 -21.33
C SER A 12 85.76 -32.14 -22.77
N GLU A 13 86.91 -32.48 -23.36
CA GLU A 13 86.97 -33.07 -24.71
C GLU A 13 86.31 -34.44 -24.75
N LEU A 14 86.52 -35.27 -23.72
CA LEU A 14 85.90 -36.58 -23.63
C LEU A 14 84.38 -36.47 -23.48
N THR A 15 83.91 -35.57 -22.61
CA THR A 15 82.46 -35.33 -22.41
C THR A 15 81.79 -34.77 -23.65
N ALA A 16 82.45 -33.85 -24.38
CA ALA A 16 81.97 -33.34 -25.65
C ALA A 16 81.89 -34.45 -26.73
N GLY A 17 82.87 -35.35 -26.76
CA GLY A 17 82.84 -36.52 -27.64
C GLY A 17 81.69 -37.48 -27.32
N ILE A 18 81.45 -37.77 -26.03
CA ILE A 18 80.32 -38.60 -25.57
C ILE A 18 78.99 -37.94 -25.94
N LYS A 19 78.84 -36.63 -25.71
CA LYS A 19 77.65 -35.87 -26.08
C LYS A 19 77.36 -35.99 -27.58
N GLY A 20 78.34 -35.70 -28.44
CA GLY A 20 78.15 -35.78 -29.89
C GLY A 20 77.83 -37.19 -30.38
N THR A 21 78.39 -38.22 -29.73
CA THR A 21 78.10 -39.63 -30.06
C THR A 21 76.68 -40.02 -29.66
N LEU A 22 76.23 -39.65 -28.45
CA LEU A 22 74.90 -39.99 -27.95
C LEU A 22 73.80 -39.21 -28.67
N GLU A 23 73.97 -37.91 -28.87
CA GLU A 23 73.01 -37.08 -29.62
C GLU A 23 72.90 -37.54 -31.09
N GLY A 24 74.02 -37.96 -31.71
CA GLY A 24 74.03 -38.46 -33.07
C GLY A 24 73.45 -39.88 -33.22
N ALA A 25 73.69 -40.76 -32.25
CA ALA A 25 73.19 -42.14 -32.29
C ALA A 25 71.71 -42.26 -31.91
N PHE A 26 71.23 -41.39 -31.00
CA PHE A 26 69.87 -41.43 -30.48
C PHE A 26 69.17 -40.05 -30.56
N PRO A 27 69.00 -39.49 -31.78
CA PRO A 27 68.38 -38.18 -31.97
C PRO A 27 66.88 -38.19 -31.63
N ALA A 28 66.21 -39.33 -31.80
CA ALA A 28 64.82 -39.55 -31.43
C ALA A 28 64.56 -41.03 -31.14
N VAL A 29 64.14 -41.35 -29.93
CA VAL A 29 63.88 -42.71 -29.44
C VAL A 29 62.60 -42.77 -28.61
N TRP A 30 61.99 -43.94 -28.61
CA TRP A 30 60.94 -44.30 -27.66
C TRP A 30 61.56 -45.06 -26.50
N VAL A 31 61.23 -44.65 -25.29
CA VAL A 31 61.67 -45.28 -24.04
C VAL A 31 60.45 -45.61 -23.21
N GLU A 32 60.32 -46.87 -22.86
CA GLU A 32 59.32 -47.38 -21.92
C GLU A 32 59.89 -47.34 -20.51
N GLY A 33 59.09 -46.91 -19.53
CA GLY A 33 59.49 -46.99 -18.13
C GLY A 33 58.45 -46.41 -17.18
N GLU A 34 58.61 -46.73 -15.90
CA GLU A 34 57.81 -46.16 -14.83
C GLU A 34 58.41 -44.81 -14.41
N ILE A 35 57.56 -43.79 -14.27
CA ILE A 35 57.94 -42.48 -13.74
C ILE A 35 58.24 -42.62 -12.25
N SER A 36 59.39 -42.09 -11.83
CA SER A 36 59.77 -41.96 -10.43
C SER A 36 60.47 -40.65 -10.15
N ASN A 37 60.42 -40.18 -8.91
CA ASN A 37 61.08 -38.96 -8.46
C ASN A 37 60.66 -37.70 -9.25
N LEU A 38 59.40 -37.60 -9.65
CA LEU A 38 58.86 -36.46 -10.37
C LEU A 38 58.96 -35.17 -9.54
N ARG A 39 59.56 -34.14 -10.14
CA ARG A 39 59.73 -32.80 -9.56
C ARG A 39 59.35 -31.74 -10.58
N VAL A 40 58.47 -30.83 -10.17
CA VAL A 40 58.05 -29.68 -10.99
C VAL A 40 58.35 -28.37 -10.24
N PRO A 41 59.55 -27.78 -10.43
CA PRO A 41 59.90 -26.49 -9.84
C PRO A 41 59.06 -25.33 -10.42
N SER A 42 59.18 -24.13 -9.83
CA SER A 42 58.45 -22.91 -10.25
C SER A 42 58.68 -22.48 -11.71
N SER A 43 59.73 -22.99 -12.37
CA SER A 43 59.96 -22.81 -13.82
C SER A 43 58.94 -23.55 -14.70
N GLY A 44 58.23 -24.54 -14.15
CA GLY A 44 57.22 -25.34 -14.85
C GLY A 44 57.81 -26.40 -15.80
N HIS A 45 59.08 -26.78 -15.62
CA HIS A 45 59.68 -27.95 -16.27
C HIS A 45 59.53 -29.15 -15.34
N ALA A 46 59.16 -30.30 -15.88
CA ALA A 46 59.08 -31.54 -15.12
C ALA A 46 60.38 -32.33 -15.28
N TYR A 47 61.00 -32.68 -14.17
CA TYR A 47 62.17 -33.54 -14.10
C TYR A 47 61.78 -34.82 -13.40
N PHE A 48 62.05 -35.97 -13.99
CA PHE A 48 61.70 -37.28 -13.44
C PHE A 48 62.70 -38.33 -13.92
N THR A 49 62.64 -39.51 -13.33
CA THR A 49 63.45 -40.66 -13.73
C THR A 49 62.53 -41.73 -14.29
N LEU A 50 62.81 -42.18 -15.51
CA LEU A 50 62.21 -43.39 -16.08
C LEU A 50 63.02 -44.59 -15.59
N LYS A 51 62.37 -45.55 -14.97
CA LYS A 51 63.00 -46.79 -14.49
C LYS A 51 62.36 -48.02 -15.13
N ASP A 52 63.17 -49.04 -15.35
CA ASP A 52 62.76 -50.41 -15.67
C ASP A 52 63.36 -51.38 -14.63
N GLU A 53 63.28 -52.69 -14.87
CA GLU A 53 63.81 -53.71 -13.94
C GLU A 53 65.34 -53.69 -13.77
N GLY A 54 66.09 -53.10 -14.72
CA GLY A 54 67.56 -53.19 -14.77
C GLY A 54 68.29 -51.85 -14.85
N ALA A 55 67.61 -50.74 -15.15
CA ALA A 55 68.20 -49.46 -15.44
C ALA A 55 67.30 -48.28 -15.03
N GLN A 56 67.91 -47.11 -14.96
CA GLN A 56 67.22 -45.84 -14.75
C GLN A 56 67.78 -44.78 -15.69
N LEU A 57 66.90 -43.91 -16.20
CA LEU A 57 67.20 -42.85 -17.14
C LEU A 57 66.57 -41.53 -16.65
N SER A 58 67.40 -40.52 -16.43
CA SER A 58 66.91 -39.17 -16.14
C SER A 58 66.17 -38.60 -17.34
N ALA A 59 65.02 -37.99 -17.13
CA ALA A 59 64.19 -37.41 -18.18
C ALA A 59 63.74 -35.99 -17.80
N VAL A 60 63.62 -35.14 -18.82
CA VAL A 60 63.16 -33.76 -18.69
C VAL A 60 62.06 -33.45 -19.70
N LEU A 61 60.96 -32.87 -19.22
CA LEU A 61 59.86 -32.37 -20.02
C LEU A 61 59.76 -30.85 -19.85
N PHE A 62 60.15 -30.12 -20.90
CA PHE A 62 60.10 -28.65 -20.89
C PHE A 62 58.67 -28.13 -21.00
N ARG A 63 58.38 -27.02 -20.31
CA ARG A 63 57.03 -26.39 -20.19
C ARG A 63 56.33 -26.19 -21.54
N GLY A 64 57.08 -25.73 -22.55
CA GLY A 64 56.53 -25.49 -23.89
C GLY A 64 56.08 -26.75 -24.61
N ARG A 65 56.71 -27.90 -24.31
CA ARG A 65 56.41 -29.22 -24.88
C ARG A 65 55.42 -30.01 -24.01
N GLY A 66 55.44 -29.80 -22.70
CA GLY A 66 54.48 -30.39 -21.76
C GLY A 66 53.01 -30.09 -22.07
N ARG A 67 52.71 -28.96 -22.75
CA ARG A 67 51.35 -28.64 -23.23
C ARG A 67 50.77 -29.64 -24.24
N ARG A 68 51.61 -30.47 -24.89
CA ARG A 68 51.17 -31.47 -25.85
C ARG A 68 50.84 -32.81 -25.20
N VAL A 69 51.28 -33.02 -23.96
CA VAL A 69 50.92 -34.18 -23.15
C VAL A 69 49.51 -33.93 -22.61
N ARG A 70 48.57 -34.83 -22.93
CA ARG A 70 47.13 -34.66 -22.62
C ARG A 70 46.76 -35.08 -21.19
N PHE A 71 47.75 -35.45 -20.39
CA PHE A 71 47.60 -35.90 -19.00
C PHE A 71 48.70 -35.30 -18.14
N GLU A 72 48.50 -35.26 -16.83
CA GLU A 72 49.52 -34.84 -15.88
C GLU A 72 50.36 -36.06 -15.49
N PRO A 73 51.69 -36.06 -15.71
CA PRO A 73 52.55 -37.16 -15.28
C PRO A 73 52.53 -37.28 -13.74
N GLU A 74 52.48 -38.51 -13.23
CA GLU A 74 52.53 -38.81 -11.80
C GLU A 74 53.57 -39.91 -11.52
N ASP A 75 54.14 -39.90 -10.31
CA ASP A 75 55.03 -40.97 -9.85
C ASP A 75 54.26 -42.31 -9.80
N GLY A 76 54.87 -43.38 -10.31
CA GLY A 76 54.27 -44.71 -10.43
C GLY A 76 53.64 -45.00 -11.79
N MET A 77 53.48 -44.00 -12.65
CA MET A 77 52.85 -44.17 -13.96
C MET A 77 53.80 -44.84 -14.96
N HIS A 78 53.33 -45.87 -15.67
CA HIS A 78 54.05 -46.47 -16.79
C HIS A 78 53.77 -45.69 -18.07
N VAL A 79 54.82 -45.21 -18.72
CA VAL A 79 54.71 -44.33 -19.89
C VAL A 79 55.65 -44.75 -21.01
N LEU A 80 55.21 -44.48 -22.23
CA LEU A 80 56.04 -44.44 -23.42
C LEU A 80 56.45 -42.99 -23.65
N ALA A 81 57.72 -42.68 -23.41
CA ALA A 81 58.29 -41.36 -23.61
C ALA A 81 59.08 -41.30 -24.93
N PHE A 82 58.74 -40.34 -25.79
CA PHE A 82 59.44 -40.08 -27.04
C PHE A 82 60.31 -38.84 -26.93
N GLY A 83 61.59 -38.95 -27.29
CA GLY A 83 62.53 -37.83 -27.19
C GLY A 83 63.93 -38.14 -27.68
N GLY A 84 64.81 -37.13 -27.65
CA GLY A 84 66.23 -37.27 -27.97
C GLY A 84 67.08 -37.39 -26.71
N LEU A 85 68.17 -38.14 -26.77
CA LEU A 85 69.17 -38.18 -25.68
C LEU A 85 70.10 -36.96 -25.76
N ASP A 86 70.27 -36.28 -24.64
CA ASP A 86 71.19 -35.16 -24.46
C ASP A 86 72.14 -35.45 -23.29
N VAL A 87 73.34 -34.87 -23.31
CA VAL A 87 74.31 -34.94 -22.23
C VAL A 87 74.50 -33.56 -21.62
N TYR A 88 74.18 -33.42 -20.35
CA TYR A 88 74.43 -32.21 -19.60
C TYR A 88 75.92 -32.07 -19.27
N ALA A 89 76.64 -31.37 -20.14
CA ALA A 89 78.11 -31.28 -20.12
C ALA A 89 78.71 -30.83 -18.78
N ALA A 90 78.01 -29.99 -18.01
CA ALA A 90 78.50 -29.50 -16.72
C ALA A 90 78.56 -30.59 -15.62
N ARG A 91 77.81 -31.69 -15.76
CA ARG A 91 77.81 -32.82 -14.81
C ARG A 91 78.12 -34.17 -15.46
N GLY A 92 78.26 -34.22 -16.79
CA GLY A 92 78.52 -35.46 -17.53
C GLY A 92 77.38 -36.49 -17.46
N GLN A 93 76.17 -36.08 -17.11
CA GLN A 93 75.00 -36.96 -17.01
C GLN A 93 74.20 -36.91 -18.31
N TYR A 94 73.82 -38.07 -18.84
CA TYR A 94 72.91 -38.17 -19.97
C TYR A 94 71.46 -38.20 -19.49
N GLN A 95 70.57 -37.62 -20.29
CA GLN A 95 69.16 -37.48 -20.00
C GLN A 95 68.32 -37.57 -21.28
N LEU A 96 67.07 -38.01 -21.16
CA LEU A 96 66.09 -37.98 -22.25
C LEU A 96 65.34 -36.65 -22.24
N VAL A 97 65.38 -35.90 -23.33
CA VAL A 97 64.57 -34.71 -23.53
C VAL A 97 63.24 -35.13 -24.15
N VAL A 98 62.20 -35.22 -23.34
CA VAL A 98 60.88 -35.73 -23.74
C VAL A 98 60.13 -34.69 -24.57
N GLU A 99 59.64 -35.11 -25.73
CA GLU A 99 58.83 -34.31 -26.64
C GLU A 99 57.35 -34.70 -26.62
N LEU A 100 57.09 -36.01 -26.54
CA LEU A 100 55.76 -36.60 -26.49
C LEU A 100 55.79 -37.71 -25.42
N MET A 101 54.69 -37.88 -24.70
CA MET A 101 54.55 -38.93 -23.70
C MET A 101 53.15 -39.51 -23.81
N GLU A 102 53.04 -40.83 -23.76
CA GLU A 102 51.79 -41.57 -23.80
C GLU A 102 51.72 -42.53 -22.60
N PRO A 103 50.58 -42.64 -21.91
CA PRO A 103 50.42 -43.66 -20.89
C PRO A 103 50.40 -45.04 -21.56
N GLN A 104 51.14 -45.99 -21.02
CA GLN A 104 51.13 -47.35 -21.54
C GLN A 104 49.80 -48.04 -21.17
N GLY A 105 49.05 -48.56 -22.17
CA GLY A 105 47.85 -49.40 -21.96
C GLY A 105 46.49 -48.77 -22.32
N LEU A 106 46.40 -47.44 -22.45
CA LEU A 106 45.13 -46.74 -22.67
C LEU A 106 44.46 -47.07 -24.02
N GLY A 107 45.25 -47.28 -25.09
CA GLY A 107 44.72 -47.62 -26.42
C GLY A 107 44.08 -49.02 -26.49
N ALA A 108 44.64 -50.00 -25.78
CA ALA A 108 44.10 -51.36 -25.72
C ALA A 108 42.81 -51.41 -24.89
N LEU A 109 42.78 -50.70 -23.75
CA LEU A 109 41.59 -50.58 -22.90
C LEU A 109 40.46 -49.83 -23.64
N GLN A 110 40.76 -48.73 -24.33
CA GLN A 110 39.77 -48.00 -25.12
C GLN A 110 39.17 -48.87 -26.24
N LEU A 111 40.01 -49.63 -26.95
CA LEU A 111 39.54 -50.57 -27.99
C LEU A 111 38.65 -51.67 -27.39
N ALA A 112 39.06 -52.26 -26.27
CA ALA A 112 38.28 -53.28 -25.56
C ALA A 112 36.92 -52.74 -25.08
N PHE A 113 36.89 -51.51 -24.57
CA PHE A 113 35.66 -50.82 -24.16
C PHE A 113 34.71 -50.61 -25.34
N GLU A 114 35.19 -50.10 -26.47
CA GLU A 114 34.35 -49.90 -27.66
C GLU A 114 33.82 -51.21 -28.24
N GLN A 115 34.64 -52.27 -28.25
CA GLN A 115 34.22 -53.60 -28.68
C GLN A 115 33.13 -54.17 -27.77
N LEU A 116 33.32 -54.10 -26.46
CA LEU A 116 32.33 -54.58 -25.49
C LEU A 116 31.05 -53.76 -25.54
N LYS A 117 31.15 -52.43 -25.63
CA LYS A 117 30.00 -51.54 -25.78
C LYS A 117 29.16 -51.94 -27.00
N ARG A 118 29.76 -52.09 -28.17
CA ARG A 118 29.05 -52.49 -29.40
C ARG A 118 28.40 -53.87 -29.26
N LYS A 119 29.09 -54.83 -28.62
CA LYS A 119 28.56 -56.17 -28.38
C LYS A 119 27.30 -56.13 -27.51
N LEU A 120 27.36 -55.46 -26.36
CA LEU A 120 26.23 -55.39 -25.42
C LEU A 120 25.08 -54.52 -25.94
N GLU A 121 25.38 -53.47 -26.71
CA GLU A 121 24.39 -52.66 -27.41
C GLU A 121 23.63 -53.49 -28.46
N ALA A 122 24.33 -54.31 -29.25
CA ALA A 122 23.70 -55.19 -30.23
C ALA A 122 22.81 -56.27 -29.58
N GLU A 123 23.12 -56.68 -28.35
CA GLU A 123 22.29 -57.57 -27.55
C GLU A 123 21.09 -56.86 -26.88
N GLY A 124 20.96 -55.53 -27.00
CA GLY A 124 19.86 -54.74 -26.43
C GLY A 124 19.99 -54.46 -24.93
N LEU A 125 21.16 -54.69 -24.31
CA LEU A 125 21.32 -54.47 -22.87
C LEU A 125 21.20 -52.99 -22.47
N PHE A 126 21.35 -52.06 -23.40
CA PHE A 126 21.25 -50.62 -23.15
C PHE A 126 19.86 -50.03 -23.39
N ASP A 127 18.89 -50.85 -23.79
CA ASP A 127 17.54 -50.40 -24.14
C ASP A 127 16.83 -49.69 -22.98
N GLU A 128 16.35 -48.48 -23.23
CA GLU A 128 15.59 -47.68 -22.25
C GLU A 128 14.31 -48.40 -21.77
N GLY A 129 13.69 -49.23 -22.62
CA GLY A 129 12.51 -50.02 -22.25
C GLY A 129 12.76 -51.07 -21.17
N ARG A 130 14.02 -51.45 -20.93
CA ARG A 130 14.43 -52.39 -19.88
C ARG A 130 14.56 -51.72 -18.52
N LYS A 131 14.93 -50.42 -18.51
CA LYS A 131 15.31 -49.70 -17.30
C LYS A 131 14.12 -49.53 -16.37
N ARG A 132 14.28 -49.92 -15.11
CA ARG A 132 13.25 -49.84 -14.07
C ARG A 132 13.24 -48.46 -13.43
N LYS A 133 12.04 -47.96 -13.12
CA LYS A 133 11.89 -46.72 -12.37
C LYS A 133 12.28 -46.92 -10.91
N LEU A 134 12.91 -45.90 -10.33
CA LEU A 134 13.22 -45.88 -8.90
C LEU A 134 11.93 -45.88 -8.06
N PRO A 135 11.92 -46.60 -6.91
CA PRO A 135 10.84 -46.49 -5.95
C PRO A 135 10.77 -45.06 -5.40
N VAL A 136 9.55 -44.56 -5.19
CA VAL A 136 9.32 -43.20 -4.66
C VAL A 136 9.80 -43.08 -3.20
N TYR A 137 9.60 -44.14 -2.42
CA TYR A 137 9.99 -44.21 -1.01
C TYR A 137 10.72 -45.54 -0.73
N PRO A 138 11.99 -45.68 -1.13
CA PRO A 138 12.77 -46.86 -0.80
C PRO A 138 12.88 -46.95 0.73
N ARG A 139 12.81 -48.16 1.28
CA ARG A 139 12.98 -48.46 2.71
C ARG A 139 14.29 -49.20 2.95
N VAL A 140 14.69 -50.07 2.04
CA VAL A 140 15.95 -50.84 2.12
C VAL A 140 16.83 -50.56 0.91
N ILE A 141 18.02 -50.02 1.17
CA ILE A 141 18.98 -49.63 0.15
C ILE A 141 20.21 -50.54 0.25
N GLY A 142 20.57 -51.21 -0.84
CA GLY A 142 21.80 -51.97 -0.96
C GLY A 142 22.91 -51.08 -1.51
N ILE A 143 24.10 -51.10 -0.90
CA ILE A 143 25.26 -50.34 -1.36
C ILE A 143 26.40 -51.31 -1.62
N VAL A 144 26.87 -51.36 -2.86
CA VAL A 144 28.04 -52.13 -3.30
C VAL A 144 29.19 -51.14 -3.54
N THR A 145 30.15 -51.10 -2.61
CA THR A 145 31.29 -50.18 -2.62
C THR A 145 32.42 -50.69 -1.73
N SER A 146 33.59 -50.07 -1.81
CA SER A 146 34.68 -50.30 -0.87
C SER A 146 34.32 -49.84 0.55
N PRO A 147 34.62 -50.64 1.59
CA PRO A 147 34.29 -50.33 2.99
C PRO A 147 35.10 -49.17 3.59
N THR A 148 36.26 -48.83 3.02
CA THR A 148 37.18 -47.82 3.56
C THR A 148 37.14 -46.48 2.80
N GLY A 149 36.35 -46.37 1.73
CA GLY A 149 36.32 -45.21 0.84
C GLY A 149 35.68 -43.95 1.43
N ALA A 150 35.96 -42.79 0.82
CA ALA A 150 35.17 -41.57 1.05
C ALA A 150 33.72 -41.74 0.56
N ALA A 151 33.53 -42.42 -0.58
CA ALA A 151 32.23 -42.64 -1.20
C ALA A 151 31.16 -43.23 -0.26
N ILE A 152 31.50 -44.25 0.52
CA ILE A 152 30.55 -44.85 1.46
C ILE A 152 30.17 -43.88 2.58
N ARG A 153 31.15 -43.12 3.11
CA ARG A 153 30.90 -42.12 4.15
C ARG A 153 30.01 -41.01 3.65
N ASP A 154 30.22 -40.55 2.42
CA ASP A 154 29.41 -39.50 1.81
C ASP A 154 27.97 -39.95 1.58
N MET A 155 27.78 -41.16 1.04
CA MET A 155 26.44 -41.76 0.88
C MET A 155 25.73 -41.92 2.23
N LEU A 156 26.42 -42.46 3.25
CA LEU A 156 25.85 -42.62 4.59
C LEU A 156 25.52 -41.28 5.25
N ASN A 157 26.32 -40.24 5.03
CA ASN A 157 26.04 -38.90 5.56
C ASN A 157 24.79 -38.28 4.92
N ILE A 158 24.62 -38.42 3.61
CA ILE A 158 23.46 -37.89 2.89
C ILE A 158 22.18 -38.62 3.29
N ILE A 159 22.23 -39.95 3.37
CA ILE A 159 21.08 -40.79 3.72
C ILE A 159 20.77 -40.67 5.22
N GLY A 160 21.79 -40.80 6.08
CA GLY A 160 21.64 -40.92 7.53
C GLY A 160 21.27 -39.63 8.27
N ARG A 161 21.61 -38.44 7.74
CA ARG A 161 21.39 -37.17 8.45
C ARG A 161 19.91 -36.80 8.59
N ARG A 162 19.01 -37.39 7.79
CA ARG A 162 17.59 -36.99 7.72
C ARG A 162 16.59 -38.17 7.74
N PHE A 163 17.04 -39.42 7.58
CA PHE A 163 16.14 -40.56 7.30
C PHE A 163 16.49 -41.82 8.11
N GLY A 164 16.30 -41.79 9.43
CA GLY A 164 16.64 -42.90 10.34
C GLY A 164 15.80 -44.18 10.19
N ASP A 165 14.74 -44.15 9.39
CA ASP A 165 13.87 -45.27 9.04
C ASP A 165 14.32 -46.02 7.77
N LEU A 166 15.38 -45.56 7.10
CA LEU A 166 16.02 -46.26 5.99
C LEU A 166 16.99 -47.33 6.51
N ARG A 167 16.81 -48.56 6.06
CA ARG A 167 17.75 -49.66 6.32
C ARG A 167 18.78 -49.69 5.20
N ILE A 168 20.06 -49.55 5.56
CA ILE A 168 21.16 -49.60 4.60
C ILE A 168 21.87 -50.94 4.75
N LEU A 169 21.96 -51.70 3.66
CA LEU A 169 22.71 -52.94 3.55
C LEU A 169 23.99 -52.67 2.77
N ILE A 170 25.14 -52.87 3.41
CA ILE A 170 26.45 -52.64 2.77
C ILE A 170 27.01 -53.99 2.37
N ALA A 171 27.28 -54.18 1.08
CA ALA A 171 28.03 -55.30 0.54
C ALA A 171 29.44 -54.81 0.17
N PRO A 172 30.44 -55.00 1.07
CA PRO A 172 31.78 -54.49 0.86
C PRO A 172 32.50 -55.27 -0.24
N VAL A 173 33.03 -54.55 -1.23
CA VAL A 173 33.78 -55.15 -2.35
C VAL A 173 35.03 -54.34 -2.66
N ARG A 174 36.03 -54.97 -3.28
CA ARG A 174 37.07 -54.25 -4.01
C ARG A 174 36.43 -53.57 -5.23
N VAL A 175 36.78 -52.30 -5.41
CA VAL A 175 36.26 -51.46 -6.52
C VAL A 175 37.31 -51.22 -7.61
N GLN A 176 38.48 -51.84 -7.48
CA GLN A 176 39.61 -51.74 -8.42
C GLN A 176 40.48 -53.00 -8.38
N GLY A 177 41.22 -53.24 -9.47
CA GLY A 177 42.08 -54.41 -9.66
C GLY A 177 41.34 -55.66 -10.16
N ASP A 178 42.09 -56.68 -10.58
CA ASP A 178 41.58 -57.85 -11.32
C ASP A 178 40.54 -58.69 -10.55
N GLY A 179 40.56 -58.63 -9.22
CA GLY A 179 39.59 -59.35 -8.37
C GLY A 179 38.26 -58.61 -8.16
N ALA A 180 38.16 -57.34 -8.55
CA ALA A 180 36.98 -56.51 -8.28
C ALA A 180 35.72 -56.97 -9.04
N PRO A 181 35.75 -57.33 -10.35
CA PRO A 181 34.55 -57.76 -11.07
C PRO A 181 33.84 -58.95 -10.40
N ALA A 182 34.59 -59.98 -10.02
CA ALA A 182 34.05 -61.18 -9.38
C ALA A 182 33.40 -60.86 -8.02
N GLU A 183 34.00 -59.98 -7.22
CA GLU A 183 33.44 -59.54 -5.94
C GLU A 183 32.18 -58.70 -6.12
N ILE A 184 32.15 -57.79 -7.09
CA ILE A 184 30.98 -56.97 -7.42
C ILE A 184 29.81 -57.88 -7.82
N VAL A 185 30.04 -58.86 -8.71
CA VAL A 185 29.02 -59.82 -9.13
C VAL A 185 28.49 -60.60 -7.92
N GLN A 186 29.38 -61.13 -7.08
CA GLN A 186 28.95 -61.89 -5.90
C GLN A 186 28.17 -61.01 -4.91
N ALA A 187 28.57 -59.76 -4.70
CA ALA A 187 27.85 -58.81 -3.86
C ALA A 187 26.44 -58.51 -4.39
N LEU A 188 26.29 -58.33 -5.71
CA LEU A 188 24.99 -58.15 -6.35
C LEU A 188 24.11 -59.38 -6.20
N VAL A 189 24.67 -60.59 -6.25
CA VAL A 189 23.92 -61.84 -6.00
C VAL A 189 23.50 -61.91 -4.53
N ASN A 190 24.42 -61.72 -3.60
CA ASN A 190 24.15 -61.80 -2.16
C ASN A 190 23.08 -60.81 -1.70
N LEU A 191 23.11 -59.57 -2.22
CA LEU A 191 22.10 -58.56 -1.89
C LEU A 191 20.70 -58.99 -2.34
N GLN A 192 20.58 -59.71 -3.45
CA GLN A 192 19.29 -60.16 -3.99
C GLN A 192 18.68 -61.35 -3.25
N GLU A 193 19.46 -62.05 -2.43
CA GLU A 193 18.95 -63.11 -1.54
C GLU A 193 18.25 -62.53 -0.31
N MET A 194 18.50 -61.25 0.01
CA MET A 194 17.85 -60.56 1.11
C MET A 194 16.41 -60.21 0.73
N ALA A 195 15.45 -60.63 1.56
CA ALA A 195 14.08 -60.14 1.44
C ALA A 195 14.04 -58.62 1.68
N GLU A 196 13.16 -57.92 0.95
CA GLU A 196 12.83 -56.49 1.13
C GLU A 196 13.80 -55.44 0.54
N LEU A 197 14.77 -55.81 -0.29
CA LEU A 197 15.61 -54.83 -1.00
C LEU A 197 14.78 -54.00 -2.00
N ASP A 198 14.93 -52.67 -2.01
CA ASP A 198 14.17 -51.77 -2.92
C ASP A 198 15.03 -51.19 -4.05
N VAL A 199 16.31 -50.91 -3.78
CA VAL A 199 17.23 -50.29 -4.74
C VAL A 199 18.68 -50.67 -4.40
N ILE A 200 19.52 -50.84 -5.41
CA ILE A 200 20.96 -51.04 -5.24
C ILE A 200 21.70 -49.82 -5.79
N VAL A 201 22.72 -49.36 -5.06
CA VAL A 201 23.70 -48.39 -5.53
C VAL A 201 25.03 -49.10 -5.67
N VAL A 202 25.53 -49.18 -6.90
CA VAL A 202 26.88 -49.66 -7.20
C VAL A 202 27.73 -48.44 -7.44
N GLY A 203 28.77 -48.25 -6.63
CA GLY A 203 29.53 -47.01 -6.70
C GLY A 203 30.94 -47.13 -6.20
N ARG A 204 31.73 -46.16 -6.63
CA ARG A 204 33.14 -46.00 -6.27
C ARG A 204 33.42 -44.49 -6.16
N GLY A 205 34.37 -44.10 -5.30
CA GLY A 205 34.90 -42.73 -5.28
C GLY A 205 35.87 -42.49 -6.45
N GLY A 206 36.27 -41.24 -6.71
CA GLY A 206 37.10 -40.90 -7.87
C GLY A 206 38.35 -41.77 -8.11
N GLY A 207 38.88 -41.73 -9.33
CA GLY A 207 40.05 -42.52 -9.75
C GLY A 207 40.40 -42.32 -11.23
N SER A 208 41.52 -42.88 -11.66
CA SER A 208 41.91 -42.92 -13.08
C SER A 208 40.99 -43.84 -13.90
N ILE A 209 41.12 -43.84 -15.22
CA ILE A 209 40.32 -44.72 -16.09
C ILE A 209 40.66 -46.21 -15.89
N GLU A 210 41.91 -46.55 -15.56
CA GLU A 210 42.31 -47.94 -15.23
C GLU A 210 41.61 -48.42 -13.96
N ASP A 211 41.45 -47.50 -13.04
CA ASP A 211 40.80 -47.68 -11.76
C ASP A 211 39.30 -47.98 -11.90
N LEU A 212 38.64 -47.39 -12.91
CA LEU A 212 37.23 -47.65 -13.22
C LEU A 212 37.02 -48.92 -14.06
N TRP A 213 38.10 -49.56 -14.53
CA TRP A 213 38.02 -50.66 -15.49
C TRP A 213 37.24 -51.87 -14.99
N ALA A 214 37.22 -52.11 -13.67
CA ALA A 214 36.43 -53.18 -13.06
C ALA A 214 34.92 -53.09 -13.37
N PHE A 215 34.41 -51.90 -13.70
CA PHE A 215 33.02 -51.65 -14.08
C PHE A 215 32.78 -51.70 -15.60
N ASN A 216 33.83 -51.93 -16.39
CA ASN A 216 33.80 -52.22 -17.82
C ASN A 216 33.88 -53.73 -18.11
N ASP A 217 33.61 -54.58 -17.12
CA ASP A 217 33.60 -56.03 -17.27
C ASP A 217 32.22 -56.55 -17.74
N GLU A 218 32.22 -57.51 -18.66
CA GLU A 218 30.99 -58.11 -19.20
C GLU A 218 30.16 -58.82 -18.12
N THR A 219 30.80 -59.49 -17.17
CA THR A 219 30.09 -60.23 -16.11
C THR A 219 29.39 -59.29 -15.14
N VAL A 220 30.02 -58.16 -14.80
CA VAL A 220 29.42 -57.09 -13.99
C VAL A 220 28.22 -56.49 -14.72
N ALA A 221 28.36 -56.19 -16.01
CA ALA A 221 27.28 -55.64 -16.81
C ALA A 221 26.05 -56.55 -16.81
N ARG A 222 26.26 -57.86 -17.06
CA ARG A 222 25.18 -58.85 -17.04
C ARG A 222 24.58 -59.04 -15.65
N ALA A 223 25.39 -58.98 -14.59
CA ALA A 223 24.90 -59.07 -13.21
C ALA A 223 23.99 -57.90 -12.83
N ILE A 224 24.34 -56.68 -13.24
CA ILE A 224 23.49 -55.48 -13.05
C ILE A 224 22.14 -55.66 -13.76
N VAL A 225 22.16 -56.14 -15.00
CA VAL A 225 20.91 -56.40 -15.75
C VAL A 225 20.05 -57.48 -15.10
N ALA A 226 20.68 -58.50 -14.52
CA ALA A 226 19.99 -59.60 -13.86
C ALA A 226 19.38 -59.21 -12.49
N CYS A 227 19.69 -58.03 -11.95
CA CYS A 227 19.13 -57.59 -10.68
C CYS A 227 17.60 -57.55 -10.72
N ARG A 228 16.92 -57.89 -9.61
CA ARG A 228 15.45 -57.83 -9.46
C ARG A 228 14.91 -56.44 -9.10
N VAL A 229 15.77 -55.61 -8.54
CA VAL A 229 15.50 -54.23 -8.11
C VAL A 229 16.24 -53.25 -9.02
N PRO A 230 15.84 -51.97 -9.09
CA PRO A 230 16.57 -50.98 -9.85
C PRO A 230 17.98 -50.78 -9.29
N VAL A 231 18.95 -50.64 -10.19
CA VAL A 231 20.37 -50.40 -9.90
C VAL A 231 20.76 -49.02 -10.35
N ILE A 232 21.39 -48.26 -9.45
CA ILE A 232 22.01 -46.97 -9.73
C ILE A 232 23.52 -47.17 -9.86
N SER A 233 24.09 -46.78 -11.00
CA SER A 233 25.54 -46.71 -11.15
C SER A 233 26.03 -45.33 -10.69
N ALA A 234 27.04 -45.32 -9.81
CA ALA A 234 27.65 -44.15 -9.22
C ALA A 234 29.18 -44.26 -9.28
N VAL A 235 29.70 -44.63 -10.45
CA VAL A 235 31.11 -45.01 -10.68
C VAL A 235 31.90 -43.90 -11.37
N GLY A 236 31.36 -43.31 -12.44
CA GLY A 236 32.06 -42.29 -13.23
C GLY A 236 31.88 -40.86 -12.71
N HIS A 237 32.70 -39.93 -13.23
CA HIS A 237 32.50 -38.47 -13.10
C HIS A 237 31.64 -37.93 -14.26
N GLU A 238 31.40 -36.62 -14.35
CA GLU A 238 30.54 -36.04 -15.39
C GLU A 238 30.90 -36.47 -16.84
N THR A 239 32.18 -36.74 -17.13
CA THR A 239 32.68 -37.07 -18.47
C THR A 239 33.00 -38.55 -18.71
N ASP A 240 33.22 -39.34 -17.65
CA ASP A 240 33.72 -40.71 -17.78
C ASP A 240 32.54 -41.68 -17.69
N PHE A 241 32.30 -42.43 -18.77
CA PHE A 241 31.22 -43.41 -18.85
C PHE A 241 31.79 -44.83 -18.80
N THR A 242 31.21 -45.65 -17.94
CA THR A 242 31.50 -47.08 -17.85
C THR A 242 30.38 -47.91 -18.47
N ILE A 243 30.66 -49.17 -18.79
CA ILE A 243 29.62 -50.12 -19.24
C ILE A 243 28.53 -50.27 -18.17
N ALA A 244 28.92 -50.31 -16.89
CA ALA A 244 27.99 -50.31 -15.76
C ALA A 244 26.99 -49.13 -15.82
N ASP A 245 27.44 -47.93 -16.22
CA ASP A 245 26.55 -46.76 -16.36
C ASP A 245 25.50 -46.93 -17.47
N PHE A 246 25.85 -47.62 -18.55
CA PHE A 246 24.93 -47.87 -19.66
C PHE A 246 23.91 -48.96 -19.34
N VAL A 247 24.31 -50.00 -18.59
CA VAL A 247 23.40 -51.09 -18.19
C VAL A 247 22.60 -50.79 -16.93
N ALA A 248 23.00 -49.83 -16.10
CA ALA A 248 22.24 -49.45 -14.92
C ALA A 248 20.88 -48.84 -15.30
N ASP A 249 19.91 -48.94 -14.39
CA ASP A 249 18.59 -48.34 -14.57
C ASP A 249 18.66 -46.80 -14.47
N LEU A 250 19.58 -46.30 -13.65
CA LEU A 250 19.88 -44.89 -13.55
C LEU A 250 21.38 -44.65 -13.32
N ARG A 251 21.90 -43.60 -13.95
CA ARG A 251 23.26 -43.11 -13.71
C ARG A 251 23.24 -41.94 -12.74
N ALA A 252 24.14 -41.96 -11.77
CA ALA A 252 24.49 -40.85 -10.92
C ALA A 252 25.96 -40.44 -11.18
N PRO A 253 26.26 -39.14 -11.31
CA PRO A 253 27.62 -38.67 -11.61
C PRO A 253 28.58 -38.76 -10.42
N THR A 254 28.07 -39.05 -9.21
CA THR A 254 28.88 -39.27 -8.01
C THR A 254 28.12 -40.20 -7.04
N PRO A 255 28.82 -40.89 -6.13
CA PRO A 255 28.19 -41.62 -5.02
C PRO A 255 27.22 -40.74 -4.21
N SER A 256 27.60 -39.50 -3.93
CA SER A 256 26.74 -38.52 -3.26
C SER A 256 25.46 -38.22 -4.05
N GLY A 257 25.58 -38.01 -5.36
CA GLY A 257 24.43 -37.81 -6.24
C GLY A 257 23.49 -39.02 -6.28
N ALA A 258 24.04 -40.24 -6.19
CA ALA A 258 23.22 -41.44 -6.09
C ALA A 258 22.40 -41.45 -4.79
N ALA A 259 23.03 -41.13 -3.66
CA ALA A 259 22.35 -41.02 -2.38
C ALA A 259 21.23 -39.96 -2.41
N GLU A 260 21.47 -38.80 -3.04
CA GLU A 260 20.46 -37.74 -3.21
C GLU A 260 19.27 -38.21 -4.06
N LEU A 261 19.52 -38.90 -5.17
CA LEU A 261 18.47 -39.44 -6.05
C LEU A 261 17.57 -40.43 -5.32
N VAL A 262 18.15 -41.28 -4.46
CA VAL A 262 17.41 -42.28 -3.67
C VAL A 262 16.48 -41.61 -2.64
N VAL A 263 16.87 -40.48 -2.06
CA VAL A 263 16.11 -39.81 -0.98
C VAL A 263 15.32 -38.57 -1.40
N ARG A 264 15.41 -38.17 -2.68
CA ARG A 264 14.87 -36.93 -3.24
C ARG A 264 13.41 -36.66 -2.87
N GLU A 265 12.53 -37.63 -3.11
CA GLU A 265 11.09 -37.47 -2.88
C GLU A 265 10.77 -37.27 -1.41
N LYS A 266 11.52 -37.92 -0.52
CA LYS A 266 11.34 -37.78 0.92
C LYS A 266 11.81 -36.41 1.43
N LEU A 267 12.89 -35.87 0.86
CA LEU A 267 13.31 -34.48 1.11
C LEU A 267 12.22 -33.48 0.72
N ALA A 268 11.65 -33.64 -0.47
CA ALA A 268 10.58 -32.77 -0.98
C ALA A 268 9.33 -32.79 -0.06
N VAL A 269 8.97 -33.95 0.48
CA VAL A 269 7.86 -34.08 1.44
C VAL A 269 8.17 -33.34 2.75
N ILE A 270 9.40 -33.48 3.28
CA ILE A 270 9.81 -32.78 4.51
C ILE A 270 9.75 -31.26 4.32
N GLU A 271 10.31 -30.75 3.22
CA GLU A 271 10.28 -29.32 2.90
C GLU A 271 8.83 -28.80 2.82
N ARG A 272 7.97 -29.55 2.13
CA ARG A 272 6.54 -29.22 2.03
C ARG A 272 5.84 -29.22 3.40
N LEU A 273 6.17 -30.15 4.30
CA LEU A 273 5.62 -30.18 5.65
C LEU A 273 6.04 -28.97 6.48
N VAL A 274 7.31 -28.57 6.37
CA VAL A 274 7.85 -27.37 7.05
C VAL A 274 7.11 -26.12 6.56
N ASP A 275 6.93 -25.98 5.25
CA ASP A 275 6.22 -24.85 4.66
C ASP A 275 4.75 -24.81 5.08
N LEU A 276 4.05 -25.96 5.05
CA LEU A 276 2.66 -26.06 5.50
C LEU A 276 2.51 -25.71 6.98
N TYR A 277 3.43 -26.16 7.83
CA TYR A 277 3.43 -25.82 9.24
C TYR A 277 3.66 -24.32 9.47
N ALA A 278 4.60 -23.70 8.75
CA ALA A 278 4.83 -22.26 8.83
C ALA A 278 3.58 -21.45 8.41
N ARG A 279 2.93 -21.85 7.32
CA ARG A 279 1.67 -21.24 6.84
C ARG A 279 0.53 -21.40 7.85
N LEU A 280 0.37 -22.59 8.42
CA LEU A 280 -0.64 -22.84 9.46
C LEU A 280 -0.42 -21.94 10.68
N LYS A 281 0.83 -21.86 11.16
CA LYS A 281 1.20 -21.01 12.30
C LYS A 281 0.87 -19.53 12.03
N GLN A 282 1.19 -19.04 10.83
CA GLN A 282 0.86 -17.67 10.43
C GLN A 282 -0.65 -17.42 10.38
N ALA A 283 -1.42 -18.33 9.76
CA ALA A 283 -2.88 -18.22 9.66
C ALA A 283 -3.56 -18.20 11.04
N VAL A 284 -3.16 -19.11 11.94
CA VAL A 284 -3.68 -19.16 13.32
C VAL A 284 -3.33 -17.89 14.09
N THR A 285 -2.08 -17.40 13.97
CA THR A 285 -1.64 -16.18 14.66
C THR A 285 -2.42 -14.96 14.17
N ALA A 286 -2.64 -14.85 12.85
CA ALA A 286 -3.43 -13.79 12.24
C ALA A 286 -4.88 -13.81 12.71
N ASP A 287 -5.54 -14.98 12.73
CA ASP A 287 -6.92 -15.11 13.19
C ASP A 287 -7.05 -14.74 14.68
N VAL A 288 -6.19 -15.27 15.54
CA VAL A 288 -6.20 -14.93 16.98
C VAL A 288 -6.00 -13.43 17.20
N THR A 289 -5.14 -12.78 16.41
CA THR A 289 -4.92 -11.33 16.49
C THR A 289 -6.17 -10.57 16.06
N ALA A 290 -6.78 -10.94 14.93
CA ALA A 290 -8.01 -10.32 14.45
C ALA A 290 -9.17 -10.47 15.44
N GLN A 291 -9.33 -11.65 16.07
CA GLN A 291 -10.35 -11.85 17.10
C GLN A 291 -10.08 -11.01 18.37
N ARG A 292 -8.81 -10.86 18.79
CA ARG A 292 -8.45 -9.99 19.91
C ARG A 292 -8.76 -8.53 19.61
N GLU A 293 -8.42 -8.04 18.42
CA GLU A 293 -8.74 -6.67 17.99
C GLU A 293 -10.25 -6.45 17.94
N ARG A 294 -11.02 -7.40 17.40
CA ARG A 294 -12.48 -7.36 17.38
C ARG A 294 -13.05 -7.31 18.79
N LEU A 295 -12.55 -8.12 19.71
CA LEU A 295 -12.96 -8.11 21.11
C LEU A 295 -12.66 -6.76 21.77
N GLN A 296 -11.45 -6.22 21.58
CA GLN A 296 -11.08 -4.91 22.11
C GLN A 296 -11.94 -3.78 21.53
N PHE A 297 -12.23 -3.83 20.23
CA PHE A 297 -13.13 -2.87 19.58
C PHE A 297 -14.55 -2.93 20.17
N LEU A 298 -15.10 -4.13 20.32
CA LEU A 298 -16.42 -4.33 20.92
C LEU A 298 -16.44 -3.92 22.39
N ALA A 299 -15.42 -4.27 23.17
CA ALA A 299 -15.30 -3.87 24.57
C ALA A 299 -15.20 -2.36 24.74
N ARG A 300 -14.59 -1.65 23.77
CA ARG A 300 -14.52 -0.19 23.73
C ARG A 300 -15.79 0.49 23.21
N ARG A 301 -16.81 -0.26 22.74
CA ARG A 301 -18.06 0.37 22.30
C ARG A 301 -18.70 1.12 23.46
N ARG A 302 -19.26 2.27 23.11
CA ARG A 302 -19.88 3.24 24.01
C ARG A 302 -21.03 2.66 24.85
N VAL A 303 -21.75 1.68 24.29
CA VAL A 303 -22.86 0.99 24.94
C VAL A 303 -22.41 0.11 26.12
N LEU A 304 -21.20 -0.43 26.07
CA LEU A 304 -20.65 -1.30 27.12
C LEU A 304 -19.80 -0.54 28.15
N THR A 305 -19.34 0.67 27.81
CA THR A 305 -18.44 1.48 28.66
C THR A 305 -19.16 2.55 29.48
N ASP A 306 -20.22 3.18 28.96
CA ASP A 306 -21.04 4.15 29.72
C ASP A 306 -22.50 4.13 29.22
N PRO A 307 -23.25 3.05 29.50
CA PRO A 307 -24.65 2.93 29.09
C PRO A 307 -25.53 4.05 29.70
N ALA A 308 -25.15 4.54 30.89
CA ALA A 308 -25.86 5.62 31.56
C ALA A 308 -25.81 6.94 30.77
N ARG A 309 -24.76 7.18 29.96
CA ARG A 309 -24.69 8.38 29.11
C ARG A 309 -25.72 8.40 28.00
N ALA A 310 -25.94 7.27 27.33
CA ALA A 310 -26.97 7.17 26.30
C ALA A 310 -28.36 7.49 26.88
N LEU A 311 -28.63 7.03 28.10
CA LEU A 311 -29.84 7.38 28.84
C LEU A 311 -29.89 8.86 29.23
N ARG A 312 -28.77 9.45 29.68
CA ARG A 312 -28.67 10.89 29.96
C ARG A 312 -28.97 11.75 28.74
N ASP A 313 -28.49 11.36 27.56
CA ASP A 313 -28.75 12.09 26.31
C ASP A 313 -30.23 12.01 25.91
N LEU A 314 -30.88 10.84 26.12
CA LEU A 314 -32.33 10.70 25.96
C LEU A 314 -33.12 11.56 26.96
N TYR A 315 -32.68 11.63 28.22
CA TYR A 315 -33.31 12.46 29.25
C TYR A 315 -33.21 13.95 28.90
N ARG A 316 -32.03 14.42 28.45
CA ARG A 316 -31.86 15.80 27.98
C ARG A 316 -32.77 16.11 26.78
N ARG A 317 -32.93 15.16 25.86
CA ARG A 317 -33.81 15.32 24.70
C ARG A 317 -35.28 15.39 25.14
N LEU A 318 -35.67 14.60 26.13
CA LEU A 318 -37.00 14.67 26.73
C LEU A 318 -37.24 16.05 27.38
N ASP A 319 -36.28 16.56 28.15
CA ASP A 319 -36.36 17.87 28.79
C ASP A 319 -36.48 19.02 27.78
N ASP A 320 -35.70 18.99 26.69
CA ASP A 320 -35.80 19.99 25.61
C ASP A 320 -37.20 19.95 24.95
N LEU A 321 -37.69 18.76 24.61
CA LEU A 321 -39.01 18.59 24.01
C LEU A 321 -40.13 19.05 24.96
N GLN A 322 -40.02 18.76 26.26
CA GLN A 322 -40.94 19.26 27.27
C GLN A 322 -40.92 20.79 27.38
N GLY A 323 -39.73 21.40 27.34
CA GLY A 323 -39.56 22.86 27.32
C GLY A 323 -40.23 23.50 26.10
N ARG A 324 -39.98 22.95 24.91
CA ARG A 324 -40.59 23.41 23.65
C ARG A 324 -42.11 23.29 23.66
N LEU A 325 -42.64 22.18 24.17
CA LEU A 325 -44.10 21.99 24.32
C LEU A 325 -44.71 23.05 25.24
N ARG A 326 -44.10 23.30 26.40
CA ARG A 326 -44.59 24.31 27.36
C ARG A 326 -44.59 25.72 26.76
N LEU A 327 -43.53 26.08 26.01
CA LEU A 327 -43.46 27.36 25.32
C LEU A 327 -44.54 27.50 24.24
N GLY A 328 -44.73 26.45 23.44
CA GLY A 328 -45.77 26.39 22.41
C GLY A 328 -47.18 26.53 22.99
N LEU A 329 -47.49 25.80 24.06
CA LEU A 329 -48.79 25.88 24.75
C LEU A 329 -49.04 27.29 25.31
N ARG A 330 -48.03 27.92 25.94
CA ARG A 330 -48.15 29.30 26.46
C ARG A 330 -48.36 30.31 25.32
N ALA A 331 -47.65 30.15 24.21
CA ALA A 331 -47.82 31.01 23.05
C ALA A 331 -49.23 30.87 22.45
N GLY A 332 -49.71 29.64 22.27
CA GLY A 332 -51.08 29.37 21.81
C GLY A 332 -52.14 29.96 22.73
N GLN A 333 -51.99 29.80 24.05
CA GLN A 333 -52.92 30.38 25.02
C GLN A 333 -52.94 31.92 24.96
N ARG A 334 -51.78 32.57 24.81
CA ARG A 334 -51.70 34.03 24.63
C ARG A 334 -52.41 34.47 23.37
N GLN A 335 -52.23 33.76 22.26
CA GLN A 335 -52.89 34.08 21.00
C GLN A 335 -54.41 33.93 21.08
N ILE A 336 -54.90 32.86 21.73
CA ILE A 336 -56.33 32.66 21.97
C ILE A 336 -56.90 33.79 22.84
N ARG A 337 -56.24 34.14 23.95
CA ARG A 337 -56.67 35.24 24.83
C ARG A 337 -56.70 36.59 24.10
N HIS A 338 -55.68 36.87 23.29
CA HIS A 338 -55.62 38.10 22.50
C HIS A 338 -56.76 38.15 21.47
N ARG A 339 -57.00 37.05 20.75
CA ARG A 339 -58.11 36.94 19.79
C ARG A 339 -59.46 37.14 20.47
N LEU A 340 -59.68 36.51 21.62
CA LEU A 340 -60.89 36.72 22.42
C LEU A 340 -61.03 38.19 22.84
N ALA A 341 -59.97 38.83 23.33
CA ALA A 341 -60.02 40.24 23.70
C ALA A 341 -60.38 41.17 22.53
N LEU A 342 -59.84 40.91 21.34
CA LEU A 342 -60.19 41.65 20.11
C LEU A 342 -61.66 41.44 19.71
N LEU A 343 -62.14 40.19 19.73
CA LEU A 343 -63.53 39.86 19.41
C LEU A 343 -64.50 40.47 20.42
N THR A 344 -64.18 40.41 21.72
CA THR A 344 -64.97 41.07 22.77
C THR A 344 -65.02 42.58 22.57
N ARG A 345 -63.90 43.23 22.25
CA ARG A 345 -63.87 44.67 21.93
C ARG A 345 -64.72 45.00 20.70
N ALA A 346 -64.62 44.21 19.63
CA ALA A 346 -65.42 44.40 18.43
C ALA A 346 -66.93 44.26 18.70
N LEU A 347 -67.32 43.28 19.54
CA LEU A 347 -68.70 43.08 19.96
C LEU A 347 -69.20 44.26 20.82
N SER A 348 -68.42 44.69 21.81
CA SER A 348 -68.78 45.82 22.68
C SER A 348 -68.91 47.13 21.91
N ALA A 349 -68.05 47.38 20.93
CA ALA A 349 -68.14 48.57 20.06
C ALA A 349 -69.40 48.59 19.18
N ARG A 350 -69.99 47.41 18.91
CA ARG A 350 -71.25 47.27 18.18
C ARG A 350 -72.48 47.21 19.09
N ASN A 351 -72.34 47.50 20.40
CA ASN A 351 -73.47 47.50 21.32
C ASN A 351 -74.46 48.63 20.99
N PRO A 352 -75.66 48.31 20.45
CA PRO A 352 -76.62 49.33 20.03
C PRO A 352 -77.17 50.11 21.23
N ALA A 353 -77.28 49.50 22.41
CA ALA A 353 -77.80 50.19 23.60
C ALA A 353 -76.84 51.30 24.08
N ALA A 354 -75.53 51.03 24.09
CA ALA A 354 -74.53 52.04 24.46
C ALA A 354 -74.51 53.21 23.47
N ARG A 355 -74.66 52.91 22.17
CA ARG A 355 -74.69 53.90 21.10
C ARG A 355 -75.96 54.77 21.16
N ILE A 356 -77.12 54.15 21.36
CA ILE A 356 -78.41 54.85 21.55
C ILE A 356 -78.35 55.77 22.77
N SER A 357 -77.84 55.31 23.92
CA SER A 357 -77.73 56.15 25.12
C SER A 357 -76.83 57.38 24.90
N ALA A 358 -75.71 57.21 24.19
CA ALA A 358 -74.83 58.33 23.84
C ALA A 358 -75.50 59.32 22.88
N ASP A 359 -76.20 58.82 21.85
CA ASP A 359 -76.92 59.65 20.88
C ASP A 359 -78.10 60.40 21.52
N VAL A 360 -78.83 59.78 22.45
CA VAL A 360 -79.91 60.42 23.23
C VAL A 360 -79.34 61.56 24.10
N ALA A 361 -78.20 61.35 24.76
CA ALA A 361 -77.55 62.40 25.53
C ALA A 361 -77.10 63.57 24.65
N LEU A 362 -76.54 63.27 23.47
CA LEU A 362 -76.14 64.27 22.49
C LEU A 362 -77.34 65.08 21.98
N LEU A 363 -78.46 64.41 21.65
CA LEU A 363 -79.70 65.08 21.25
C LEU A 363 -80.23 66.00 22.36
N GLY A 364 -80.14 65.58 23.62
CA GLY A 364 -80.47 66.41 24.78
C GLY A 364 -79.63 67.68 24.85
N GLN A 365 -78.31 67.56 24.69
CA GLN A 365 -77.40 68.71 24.67
C GLN A 365 -77.67 69.65 23.48
N LEU A 366 -77.86 69.11 22.28
CA LEU A 366 -78.15 69.88 21.08
C LEU A 366 -79.48 70.63 21.20
N ARG A 367 -80.52 69.99 21.76
CA ARG A 367 -81.80 70.63 22.05
C ARG A 367 -81.64 71.77 23.05
N GLY A 368 -80.87 71.58 24.12
CA GLY A 368 -80.58 72.64 25.09
C GLY A 368 -79.90 73.85 24.45
N ARG A 369 -78.89 73.62 23.59
CA ARG A 369 -78.20 74.69 22.84
C ARG A 369 -79.13 75.44 21.88
N LEU A 370 -80.01 74.71 21.19
CA LEU A 370 -81.00 75.31 20.29
C LEU A 370 -81.95 76.24 21.04
N VAL A 371 -82.51 75.78 22.16
CA VAL A 371 -83.46 76.55 22.98
C VAL A 371 -82.79 77.80 23.55
N ALA A 372 -81.59 77.67 24.10
CA ALA A 372 -80.84 78.82 24.61
C ALA A 372 -80.51 79.83 23.50
N GLY A 373 -80.05 79.36 22.33
CA GLY A 373 -79.75 80.21 21.19
C GLY A 373 -80.98 80.96 20.66
N ALA A 374 -82.13 80.28 20.57
CA ALA A 374 -83.39 80.89 20.18
C ALA A 374 -83.84 81.98 21.17
N ALA A 375 -83.77 81.70 22.48
CA ALA A 375 -84.11 82.66 23.53
C ALA A 375 -83.22 83.92 23.46
N HIS A 376 -81.92 83.74 23.30
CA HIS A 376 -80.98 84.84 23.11
C HIS A 376 -81.27 85.66 21.86
N GLY A 377 -81.60 85.01 20.73
CA GLY A 377 -81.95 85.70 19.49
C GLY A 377 -83.20 86.58 19.60
N VAL A 378 -84.23 86.10 20.31
CA VAL A 378 -85.46 86.88 20.60
C VAL A 378 -85.14 88.08 21.50
N GLN A 379 -84.37 87.88 22.58
CA GLN A 379 -83.98 88.96 23.47
C GLN A 379 -83.17 90.05 22.76
N ALA A 380 -82.16 89.66 21.96
CA ALA A 380 -81.35 90.60 21.18
C ALA A 380 -82.20 91.40 20.18
N SER A 381 -83.22 90.79 19.58
CA SER A 381 -84.12 91.48 18.66
C SER A 381 -85.06 92.46 19.37
N ARG A 382 -85.59 92.09 20.56
CA ARG A 382 -86.37 93.02 21.41
C ARG A 382 -85.55 94.22 21.86
N ALA A 383 -84.30 94.01 22.28
CA ALA A 383 -83.40 95.10 22.70
C ALA A 383 -83.11 96.07 21.55
N ARG A 384 -82.85 95.56 20.34
CA ARG A 384 -82.69 96.38 19.12
C ARG A 384 -83.93 97.20 18.82
N PHE A 385 -85.12 96.59 18.88
CA PHE A 385 -86.39 97.28 18.65
C PHE A 385 -86.62 98.42 19.65
N ALA A 386 -86.42 98.17 20.95
CA ALA A 386 -86.58 99.19 21.98
C ALA A 386 -85.66 100.41 21.77
N THR A 387 -84.42 100.17 21.32
CA THR A 387 -83.46 101.23 21.02
C THR A 387 -83.90 102.08 19.83
N SER A 388 -84.45 101.45 18.78
CA SER A 388 -85.00 102.17 17.62
C SER A 388 -86.21 103.03 17.98
N VAL A 389 -87.10 102.54 18.85
CA VAL A 389 -88.27 103.32 19.33
C VAL A 389 -87.80 104.57 20.08
N GLY A 390 -86.87 104.45 21.02
CA GLY A 390 -86.35 105.59 21.77
C GLY A 390 -85.69 106.66 20.89
N ARG A 391 -85.03 106.27 19.79
CA ARG A 391 -84.50 107.23 18.80
C ARG A 391 -85.63 108.01 18.11
N LEU A 392 -86.72 107.32 17.74
CA LEU A 392 -87.85 107.93 17.05
C LEU A 392 -88.54 109.01 17.91
N GLU A 393 -88.72 108.74 19.20
CA GLU A 393 -89.35 109.68 20.14
C GLU A 393 -88.54 110.97 20.32
N SER A 394 -87.21 110.89 20.27
CA SER A 394 -86.33 112.05 20.44
C SER A 394 -86.39 113.06 19.29
N LEU A 395 -86.90 112.66 18.13
CA LEU A 395 -86.96 113.48 16.91
C LEU A 395 -88.34 114.14 16.68
N SER A 396 -89.30 113.95 17.58
CA SER A 396 -90.67 114.48 17.44
C SER A 396 -90.78 115.96 17.85
N PRO A 397 -91.25 116.87 16.96
CA PRO A 397 -91.46 118.29 17.30
C PRO A 397 -92.47 118.51 18.45
N LEU A 398 -93.41 117.59 18.65
CA LEU A 398 -94.36 117.62 19.77
C LEU A 398 -93.66 117.44 21.12
N ALA A 399 -92.56 116.67 21.18
CA ALA A 399 -91.77 116.48 22.39
C ALA A 399 -90.94 117.73 22.75
N VAL A 400 -90.67 118.61 21.77
CA VAL A 400 -90.02 119.91 22.01
C VAL A 400 -91.03 120.91 22.57
N LEU A 401 -92.25 120.96 22.03
CA LEU A 401 -93.32 121.82 22.56
C LEU A 401 -93.76 121.40 23.97
N SER A 402 -93.80 120.10 24.30
CA SER A 402 -94.16 119.61 25.64
C SER A 402 -93.17 119.99 26.73
N ARG A 403 -91.94 120.43 26.37
CA ARG A 403 -90.93 120.92 27.31
C ARG A 403 -91.08 122.40 27.66
N GLY A 404 -92.14 123.05 27.19
CA GLY A 404 -92.46 124.46 27.52
C GLY A 404 -91.96 125.48 26.50
N TYR A 405 -91.35 125.02 25.39
CA TYR A 405 -91.00 125.90 24.28
C TYR A 405 -92.25 126.21 23.44
N SER A 406 -92.33 127.42 22.90
CA SER A 406 -93.42 127.88 22.05
C SER A 406 -92.91 128.22 20.65
N VAL A 407 -93.80 128.15 19.66
CA VAL A 407 -93.50 128.50 18.27
C VAL A 407 -94.32 129.72 17.88
N THR A 408 -93.64 130.83 17.64
CA THR A 408 -94.28 132.09 17.24
C THR A 408 -94.39 132.19 15.72
N ARG A 409 -95.56 132.56 15.22
CA ARG A 409 -95.89 132.74 13.80
C ARG A 409 -96.53 134.11 13.53
N LEU A 410 -96.31 134.63 12.33
CA LEU A 410 -97.04 135.77 11.77
C LEU A 410 -98.43 135.32 11.28
N PRO A 411 -99.38 136.24 11.03
CA PRO A 411 -100.72 135.88 10.52
C PRO A 411 -100.68 135.22 9.15
N SER A 412 -99.58 135.41 8.41
CA SER A 412 -99.29 134.71 7.14
C SER A 412 -98.88 133.25 7.32
N GLY A 413 -98.70 132.77 8.55
CA GLY A 413 -98.21 131.42 8.88
C GLY A 413 -96.69 131.29 8.90
N ALA A 414 -95.93 132.33 8.55
CA ALA A 414 -94.47 132.32 8.61
C ALA A 414 -93.95 132.30 10.06
N LEU A 415 -92.94 131.48 10.34
CA LEU A 415 -92.31 131.40 11.66
C LEU A 415 -91.46 132.65 11.96
N VAL A 416 -91.63 133.21 13.14
CA VAL A 416 -90.78 134.27 13.67
C VAL A 416 -89.65 133.62 14.46
N ARG A 417 -88.44 133.66 13.91
CA ARG A 417 -87.23 133.11 14.55
C ARG A 417 -86.31 134.18 15.10
N SER A 418 -86.46 135.42 14.64
CA SER A 418 -85.68 136.56 15.12
C SER A 418 -86.56 137.81 15.25
N ALA A 419 -86.16 138.72 16.15
CA ALA A 419 -86.92 139.94 16.45
C ALA A 419 -87.10 140.87 15.24
N ALA A 420 -86.15 140.89 14.30
CA ALA A 420 -86.21 141.73 13.08
C ALA A 420 -87.37 141.37 12.12
N GLN A 421 -87.99 140.21 12.32
CA GLN A 421 -89.07 139.70 11.46
C GLN A 421 -90.47 140.17 11.89
N ALA A 422 -90.56 140.91 13.00
CA ALA A 422 -91.80 141.51 13.47
C ALA A 422 -91.62 143.03 13.63
N ARG A 423 -92.70 143.79 13.45
CA ARG A 423 -92.72 145.24 13.68
C ARG A 423 -93.68 145.58 14.80
N ALA A 424 -93.43 146.70 15.49
CA ALA A 424 -94.35 147.21 16.49
C ALA A 424 -95.73 147.46 15.85
N GLY A 425 -96.78 146.88 16.44
CA GLY A 425 -98.15 146.89 15.94
C GLY A 425 -98.62 145.56 15.34
N ASP A 426 -97.70 144.67 14.92
CA ASP A 426 -98.04 143.40 14.28
C ASP A 426 -98.78 142.45 15.24
N LEU A 427 -99.73 141.69 14.70
CA LEU A 427 -100.37 140.56 15.39
C LEU A 427 -99.52 139.30 15.17
N LEU A 428 -99.23 138.57 16.23
CA LEU A 428 -98.49 137.31 16.25
C LEU A 428 -99.37 136.21 16.84
N GLU A 429 -99.19 134.98 16.35
CA GLU A 429 -99.78 133.77 16.90
C GLU A 429 -98.69 132.91 17.54
N ILE A 430 -98.79 132.63 18.84
CA ILE A 430 -97.84 131.81 19.59
C ILE A 430 -98.47 130.45 19.85
N LEU A 431 -97.89 129.38 19.29
CA LEU A 431 -98.33 128.02 19.56
C LEU A 431 -97.58 127.39 20.71
N LEU A 432 -98.35 126.73 21.58
CA LEU A 432 -97.87 126.02 22.76
C LEU A 432 -98.05 124.51 22.57
N HIS A 433 -97.61 123.73 23.56
CA HIS A 433 -97.90 122.30 23.64
C HIS A 433 -99.40 122.00 23.44
N GLN A 434 -100.26 122.87 23.98
CA GLN A 434 -101.70 122.83 23.78
C GLN A 434 -102.22 124.26 23.59
N GLY A 435 -102.94 124.51 22.50
CA GLY A 435 -103.55 125.80 22.18
C GLY A 435 -102.59 126.81 21.51
N ALA A 436 -103.17 127.96 21.15
CA ALA A 436 -102.47 129.08 20.54
C ALA A 436 -102.95 130.40 21.17
N LEU A 437 -102.06 131.39 21.25
CA LEU A 437 -102.33 132.71 21.79
C LEU A 437 -102.11 133.77 20.72
N GLY A 438 -103.04 134.72 20.61
CA GLY A 438 -102.86 135.94 19.84
C GLY A 438 -102.15 137.00 20.67
N ALA A 439 -101.00 137.47 20.21
CA ALA A 439 -100.23 138.54 20.83
C ALA A 439 -100.10 139.72 19.86
N ARG A 440 -99.99 140.95 20.38
CA ARG A 440 -99.63 142.12 19.56
C ARG A 440 -98.27 142.62 20.00
N VAL A 441 -97.39 142.88 19.04
CA VAL A 441 -96.06 143.41 19.32
C VAL A 441 -96.19 144.86 19.76
N THR A 442 -95.83 145.16 21.01
CA THR A 442 -95.84 146.51 21.57
C THR A 442 -94.52 147.24 21.31
N GLU A 443 -93.40 146.53 21.33
CA GLU A 443 -92.05 147.06 21.12
C GLU A 443 -91.17 145.96 20.50
N VAL A 444 -90.25 146.33 19.59
CA VAL A 444 -89.25 145.42 19.03
C VAL A 444 -87.88 145.91 19.42
N ARG A 445 -87.13 145.10 20.18
CA ARG A 445 -85.73 145.36 20.54
C ARG A 445 -84.86 144.38 19.79
N GLU A 446 -84.02 144.88 18.88
CA GLU A 446 -83.14 144.02 18.06
C GLU A 446 -82.02 143.33 18.86
N ARG A 447 -81.77 143.76 20.11
CA ARG A 447 -80.88 143.09 21.06
C ARG A 447 -81.50 143.10 22.45
N ASP A 448 -81.68 141.91 23.02
CA ASP A 448 -82.04 141.73 24.43
C ASP A 448 -80.75 141.46 25.21
N GLU A 449 -80.38 142.34 26.15
CA GLU A 449 -79.16 142.22 26.97
C GLU A 449 -79.33 141.25 28.17
N ARG A 450 -80.38 140.43 28.14
CA ARG A 450 -80.59 139.36 29.12
C ARG A 450 -79.85 138.10 28.70
N HIS A 451 -79.12 137.48 29.63
CA HIS A 451 -78.54 136.15 29.47
C HIS A 451 -79.67 135.16 29.17
N GLN A 452 -79.77 134.70 27.92
CA GLN A 452 -80.82 133.77 27.52
C GLN A 452 -80.57 132.39 28.13
N VAL A 453 -81.62 131.88 28.77
CA VAL A 453 -81.79 130.55 29.38
C VAL A 453 -82.40 129.61 28.34
#